data_AF-A0A6P8RQL3-F1
#
_entry.id   AF-A0A6P8RQL3-F1
#
_cell.length_a   1.000
_cell.length_b   1.000
_cell.length_c   1.000
_cell.angle_alpha   90.00
_cell.angle_beta   90.00
_cell.angle_gamma   90.00
#
_symmetry.space_group_name_H-M   'P 1'
#
loop_
_entity.id
_entity.type
_entity.pdbx_description
1 polymer ?
#
loop_
_entity_poly.entity_id
_entity_poly.type
_entity_poly.pdbx_seq_one_letter_code
_entity_poly.pdbx_strand_id
1 'polypeptide(L)'
;MELLEELEIAPCNSSQYLRPFRLHYRQNGTKKFWDFMRTHDSVSILIFNITRQCFVLVKQFRPAVYMCELERHNPEVFQVKDMNDCCYPRDLLPASVGVTYELCAGIVDNPELSLAETACKEILEECGYNVPVANLRKISSYRSRIFLRNMVYGIQ
;
A
#
# COMPACT_ATOMS: atom_id res chain seq x y z
N MET A 1 -6.96 6.03 21.48
CA MET A 1 -8.04 6.75 20.80
C MET A 1 -7.85 6.52 19.32
N GLU A 2 -8.54 5.53 18.76
CA GLU A 2 -8.57 5.34 17.30
C GLU A 2 -10.06 5.15 16.97
N LEU A 3 -10.79 6.27 16.92
CA LEU A 3 -12.20 6.31 16.54
C LEU A 3 -12.25 6.48 15.02
N LEU A 4 -12.97 5.59 14.34
CA LEU A 4 -13.35 5.76 12.95
C LEU A 4 -14.70 6.45 12.93
N GLU A 5 -14.77 7.59 12.27
CA GLU A 5 -15.99 8.37 12.06
C GLU A 5 -16.24 8.46 10.54
N GLU A 6 -17.51 8.59 10.14
CA GLU A 6 -17.90 8.87 8.75
C GLU A 6 -17.37 7.86 7.69
N LEU A 7 -17.42 6.56 7.99
CA LEU A 7 -16.99 5.54 7.02
C LEU A 7 -18.01 5.41 5.87
N GLU A 8 -17.57 5.79 4.67
CA GLU A 8 -18.34 5.69 3.43
C GLU A 8 -17.55 4.89 2.38
N ILE A 9 -18.24 3.94 1.73
CA ILE A 9 -17.74 3.24 0.55
C ILE A 9 -18.38 3.87 -0.67
N ALA A 10 -17.56 4.37 -1.61
CA ALA A 10 -18.03 5.04 -2.81
C ALA A 10 -17.36 4.49 -4.09
N PRO A 11 -17.98 4.70 -5.28
CA PRO A 11 -17.39 4.31 -6.56
C PRO A 11 -16.02 4.96 -6.81
N CYS A 12 -15.02 4.15 -7.21
CA CYS A 12 -13.65 4.61 -7.47
C CYS A 12 -13.45 4.93 -8.97
N ASN A 13 -14.09 5.99 -9.46
CA ASN A 13 -14.12 6.31 -10.90
C ASN A 13 -12.86 7.03 -11.41
N SER A 14 -12.21 7.83 -10.56
CA SER A 14 -11.09 8.72 -10.97
C SER A 14 -9.98 8.78 -9.93
N SER A 15 -9.35 7.64 -9.63
CA SER A 15 -8.23 7.59 -8.69
C SER A 15 -6.90 7.98 -9.36
N GLN A 16 -6.15 8.86 -8.68
CA GLN A 16 -4.77 9.22 -9.07
C GLN A 16 -3.77 8.11 -8.75
N TYR A 17 -4.12 7.18 -7.86
CA TYR A 17 -3.23 6.13 -7.36
C TYR A 17 -3.54 4.75 -7.95
N LEU A 18 -4.81 4.45 -8.20
CA LEU A 18 -5.29 3.16 -8.68
C LEU A 18 -5.97 3.34 -10.04
N ARG A 19 -5.50 2.63 -11.07
CA ARG A 19 -6.12 2.69 -12.41
C ARG A 19 -6.43 1.29 -12.91
N PRO A 20 -7.71 0.91 -13.07
CA PRO A 20 -8.09 -0.39 -13.62
C PRO A 20 -7.86 -0.44 -15.13
N PHE A 21 -7.37 -1.58 -15.61
CA PHE A 21 -7.18 -1.86 -17.03
C PHE A 21 -7.63 -3.29 -17.35
N ARG A 22 -8.18 -3.47 -18.56
CA ARG A 22 -8.47 -4.78 -19.14
C ARG A 22 -7.57 -5.00 -20.35
N LEU A 23 -6.71 -6.01 -20.29
CA LEU A 23 -5.89 -6.43 -21.42
C LEU A 23 -6.67 -7.43 -22.25
N HIS A 24 -6.86 -7.15 -23.54
CA HIS A 24 -7.34 -8.13 -24.52
C HIS A 24 -6.15 -8.66 -25.33
N TYR A 25 -6.02 -9.97 -25.44
CA TYR A 25 -4.89 -10.59 -26.13
C TYR A 25 -5.28 -11.91 -26.80
N ARG A 26 -4.43 -12.38 -27.72
CA ARG A 26 -4.58 -13.67 -28.38
C ARG A 26 -3.37 -14.53 -28.05
N GLN A 27 -3.59 -15.72 -27.51
CA GLN A 27 -2.54 -16.67 -27.17
C GLN A 27 -2.86 -18.01 -27.82
N ASN A 28 -1.95 -18.50 -28.66
CA ASN A 28 -2.11 -19.76 -29.42
C ASN A 28 -3.43 -19.83 -30.19
N GLY A 29 -3.84 -18.73 -30.82
CA GLY A 29 -5.09 -18.67 -31.57
C GLY A 29 -6.35 -18.40 -30.74
N THR A 30 -6.31 -18.53 -29.41
CA THR A 30 -7.45 -18.27 -28.51
C THR A 30 -7.46 -16.82 -28.03
N LYS A 31 -8.61 -16.14 -28.17
CA LYS A 31 -8.83 -14.81 -27.57
C LYS A 31 -9.00 -14.95 -26.06
N LYS A 32 -8.27 -14.13 -25.31
CA LYS A 32 -8.29 -14.06 -23.85
C LYS A 32 -8.37 -12.61 -23.41
N PHE A 33 -8.78 -12.41 -22.17
CA PHE A 33 -8.65 -11.12 -21.50
C PHE A 33 -8.15 -11.31 -20.08
N TRP A 34 -7.55 -10.26 -19.51
CA TRP A 34 -7.10 -10.24 -18.12
C TRP A 34 -7.26 -8.84 -17.54
N ASP A 35 -7.82 -8.76 -16.33
CA ASP A 35 -7.98 -7.50 -15.60
C ASP A 35 -6.81 -7.28 -14.65
N PHE A 36 -6.34 -6.04 -14.60
CA PHE A 36 -5.23 -5.67 -13.73
C PHE A 36 -5.35 -4.21 -13.30
N MET A 37 -4.76 -3.91 -12.15
CA MET A 37 -4.62 -2.54 -11.66
C MET A 37 -3.21 -2.04 -11.98
N ARG A 38 -3.11 -0.77 -12.40
CA ARG A 38 -1.87 -0.02 -12.40
C ARG A 38 -1.82 0.87 -11.17
N THR A 39 -0.66 0.89 -10.53
CA THR A 39 -0.35 1.68 -9.35
C THR A 39 1.02 2.32 -9.50
N HIS A 40 1.45 3.14 -8.54
CA HIS A 40 2.78 3.76 -8.52
C HIS A 40 3.84 2.85 -7.90
N ASP A 41 5.05 2.88 -8.46
CA ASP A 41 6.21 2.17 -7.88
C ASP A 41 6.46 2.65 -6.43
N SER A 42 7.15 1.85 -5.63
CA SER A 42 7.35 2.13 -4.21
C SER A 42 8.71 1.66 -3.70
N VAL A 43 9.12 2.26 -2.59
CA VAL A 43 10.30 1.87 -1.81
C VAL A 43 9.86 1.30 -0.47
N SER A 44 10.63 0.35 0.05
CA SER A 44 10.48 -0.17 1.41
C SER A 44 11.86 -0.26 2.06
N ILE A 45 11.93 0.04 3.35
CA ILE A 45 13.18 0.20 4.07
C ILE A 45 13.18 -0.72 5.29
N LEU A 46 14.17 -1.61 5.34
CA LEU A 46 14.49 -2.39 6.53
C LEU A 46 15.55 -1.64 7.34
N ILE A 47 15.15 -1.16 8.51
CA ILE A 47 16.01 -0.41 9.42
C ILE A 47 16.36 -1.30 10.61
N PHE A 48 17.65 -1.53 10.83
CA PHE A 48 18.15 -2.19 12.03
C PHE A 48 18.88 -1.19 12.92
N ASN A 49 18.44 -1.03 14.16
CA ASN A 49 19.13 -0.20 15.15
C ASN A 49 20.20 -1.02 15.86
N ILE A 50 21.47 -0.79 15.52
CA ILE A 50 22.60 -1.54 16.11
C ILE A 50 22.76 -1.32 17.61
N THR A 51 22.48 -0.12 18.14
CA THR A 51 22.65 0.16 19.57
C THR A 51 21.63 -0.61 20.41
N ARG A 52 20.40 -0.74 19.91
CA ARG A 52 19.30 -1.43 20.59
C ARG A 52 19.09 -2.88 20.15
N GLN A 53 19.85 -3.33 19.13
CA GLN A 53 19.74 -4.66 18.53
C GLN A 53 18.30 -5.01 18.13
N CYS A 54 17.60 -4.07 17.48
CA CYS A 54 16.20 -4.25 17.12
C CYS A 54 15.88 -3.70 15.72
N PHE A 55 14.85 -4.26 15.07
CA PHE A 55 14.28 -3.67 13.87
C PHE A 55 13.33 -2.54 14.21
N VAL A 56 13.31 -1.50 13.38
CA VAL A 56 12.32 -0.42 13.46
C VAL A 56 11.21 -0.73 12.47
N LEU A 57 9.98 -0.70 12.98
CA LEU A 57 8.74 -0.89 12.20
C LEU A 57 7.84 0.32 12.42
N VAL A 58 7.01 0.60 11.43
CA VAL A 58 5.96 1.62 11.54
C VAL A 58 4.64 0.94 11.93
N LYS A 59 3.84 1.64 12.73
CA LYS A 59 2.49 1.22 13.11
C LYS A 59 1.49 2.18 12.50
N GLN A 60 0.66 1.69 11.58
CA GLN A 60 -0.29 2.54 10.86
C GLN A 60 -1.62 1.84 10.63
N PHE A 61 -2.70 2.62 10.52
CA PHE A 61 -4.00 2.10 10.11
C PHE A 61 -4.04 1.96 8.59
N ARG A 62 -4.37 0.76 8.10
CA ARG A 62 -4.55 0.45 6.67
C ARG A 62 -6.03 0.23 6.37
N PRO A 63 -6.70 1.15 5.66
CA PRO A 63 -8.11 1.00 5.30
C PRO A 63 -8.42 -0.31 4.58
N ALA A 64 -7.55 -0.75 3.65
CA ALA A 64 -7.77 -2.02 2.94
C ALA A 64 -7.78 -3.24 3.87
N VAL A 65 -6.94 -3.26 4.90
CA VAL A 65 -6.91 -4.35 5.89
C VAL A 65 -8.17 -4.32 6.75
N TYR A 66 -8.55 -3.13 7.22
CA TYR A 66 -9.81 -2.92 7.93
C TYR A 66 -11.02 -3.42 7.11
N MET A 67 -11.08 -3.06 5.83
CA MET A 67 -12.17 -3.46 4.95
C MET A 67 -12.22 -4.98 4.70
N CYS A 68 -11.08 -5.65 4.59
CA CYS A 68 -11.04 -7.11 4.52
C CYS A 68 -11.61 -7.78 5.78
N GLU A 69 -11.27 -7.26 6.96
CA GLU A 69 -11.82 -7.78 8.23
C GLU A 69 -13.31 -7.49 8.35
N LEU A 70 -13.76 -6.32 7.89
CA LEU A 70 -15.16 -5.96 7.89
C LEU A 70 -15.97 -6.88 6.96
N GLU A 71 -15.50 -7.15 5.74
CA GLU A 71 -16.13 -8.10 4.81
C GLU A 71 -16.21 -9.51 5.39
N ARG A 72 -15.16 -9.95 6.09
CA ARG A 72 -15.12 -11.27 6.73
C ARG A 72 -16.22 -11.43 7.78
N HIS A 73 -16.55 -10.38 8.52
CA HIS A 73 -17.62 -10.39 9.53
C HIS A 73 -18.99 -10.11 8.91
N ASN A 74 -19.03 -9.26 7.87
CA ASN A 74 -20.24 -8.83 7.18
C ASN A 74 -20.09 -9.02 5.65
N PRO A 75 -20.31 -10.24 5.11
CA PRO A 75 -20.09 -10.54 3.69
C PRO A 75 -20.97 -9.76 2.71
N GLU A 76 -21.97 -9.04 3.21
CA GLU A 76 -22.90 -8.25 2.42
C GLU A 76 -22.38 -6.84 2.12
N VAL A 77 -21.30 -6.41 2.79
CA VAL A 77 -20.69 -5.07 2.64
C VAL A 77 -20.30 -4.76 1.19
N PHE A 78 -19.84 -5.76 0.44
CA PHE A 78 -19.48 -5.61 -0.97
C PHE A 78 -20.51 -6.18 -1.95
N GLN A 79 -21.70 -6.59 -1.50
CA GLN A 79 -22.76 -7.11 -2.36
C GLN A 79 -23.62 -6.02 -3.03
N VAL A 80 -23.18 -4.76 -2.96
CA VAL A 80 -23.84 -3.62 -3.62
C VAL A 80 -24.01 -3.92 -5.11
N LYS A 81 -25.26 -4.02 -5.56
CA LYS A 81 -25.61 -4.41 -6.94
C LYS A 81 -25.35 -3.31 -7.97
N ASP A 82 -25.32 -2.05 -7.53
CA ASP A 82 -25.13 -0.88 -8.39
C ASP A 82 -23.78 -0.20 -8.09
N MET A 83 -22.85 -0.27 -9.04
CA MET A 83 -21.51 0.33 -8.99
C MET A 83 -21.48 1.87 -8.85
N ASN A 84 -22.64 2.53 -8.77
CA ASN A 84 -22.78 3.99 -8.74
C ASN A 84 -23.27 4.54 -7.39
N ASP A 85 -23.68 3.70 -6.45
CA ASP A 85 -24.19 4.15 -5.14
C ASP A 85 -23.13 4.08 -4.04
N CYS A 86 -23.23 5.00 -3.08
CA CYS A 86 -22.46 4.97 -1.85
C CYS A 86 -23.09 4.01 -0.83
N CYS A 87 -22.25 3.31 -0.06
CA CYS A 87 -22.67 2.38 0.98
C CYS A 87 -22.06 2.78 2.33
N TYR A 88 -22.90 2.74 3.37
CA TYR A 88 -22.50 3.01 4.76
C TYR A 88 -22.54 1.69 5.55
N PRO A 89 -21.38 1.11 5.92
CA PRO A 89 -21.37 -0.14 6.64
C PRO A 89 -22.00 0.02 8.01
N ARG A 90 -22.87 -0.93 8.39
CA ARG A 90 -23.33 -1.05 9.78
C ARG A 90 -22.35 -1.93 10.55
N ASP A 91 -22.44 -1.88 11.88
CA ASP A 91 -21.67 -2.72 12.80
C ASP A 91 -20.16 -2.60 12.58
N LEU A 92 -19.66 -1.36 12.67
CA LEU A 92 -18.25 -1.04 12.50
C LEU A 92 -17.39 -1.78 13.54
N LEU A 93 -16.24 -2.25 13.07
CA LEU A 93 -15.22 -2.87 13.91
C LEU A 93 -14.34 -1.77 14.55
N PRO A 94 -13.67 -2.06 15.67
CA PRO A 94 -12.66 -1.15 16.22
C PRO A 94 -11.54 -0.90 15.20
N ALA A 95 -11.06 0.35 15.10
CA ALA A 95 -9.99 0.73 14.15
C ALA A 95 -8.74 -0.15 14.25
N SER A 96 -8.45 -0.67 15.44
CA SER A 96 -7.32 -1.55 15.72
C SER A 96 -7.26 -2.79 14.84
N VAL A 97 -8.39 -3.26 14.29
CA VAL A 97 -8.38 -4.43 13.36
C VAL A 97 -7.73 -4.10 12.03
N GLY A 98 -7.69 -2.82 11.64
CA GLY A 98 -7.01 -2.34 10.45
C GLY A 98 -5.57 -1.90 10.70
N VAL A 99 -5.08 -1.99 11.93
CA VAL A 99 -3.73 -1.52 12.28
C VAL A 99 -2.70 -2.60 11.98
N THR A 100 -1.67 -2.21 11.26
CA THR A 100 -0.58 -3.09 10.82
C THR A 100 0.75 -2.63 11.38
N TYR A 101 1.68 -3.57 11.50
CA TYR A 101 3.10 -3.31 11.70
C TYR A 101 3.82 -3.58 10.38
N GLU A 102 4.52 -2.58 9.86
CA GLU A 102 5.07 -2.61 8.52
C GLU A 102 6.52 -2.09 8.49
N LEU A 103 7.21 -2.35 7.38
CA LEU A 103 8.44 -1.64 7.07
C LEU A 103 8.10 -0.18 6.74
N CYS A 104 9.02 0.73 7.06
CA CYS A 104 8.95 2.10 6.53
C CYS A 104 8.91 2.04 5.00
N ALA A 105 7.96 2.72 4.37
CA ALA A 105 7.72 2.58 2.94
C ALA A 105 6.98 3.78 2.37
N GLY A 106 7.30 4.12 1.11
CA GLY A 106 6.69 5.25 0.42
C GLY A 106 6.49 5.01 -1.06
N ILE A 107 5.60 5.80 -1.64
CA ILE A 107 5.30 5.79 -3.07
C ILE A 107 6.33 6.66 -3.80
N VAL A 108 6.75 6.21 -4.98
CA VAL A 108 7.62 6.98 -5.87
C VAL A 108 6.74 7.85 -6.78
N ASP A 109 6.31 9.00 -6.25
CA ASP A 109 5.42 9.94 -6.95
C ASP A 109 6.14 11.23 -7.41
N ASN A 110 7.32 11.53 -6.87
CA ASN A 110 8.15 12.65 -7.29
C ASN A 110 9.17 12.21 -8.36
N PRO A 111 9.05 12.65 -9.62
CA PRO A 111 9.98 12.28 -10.68
C PRO A 111 11.37 12.90 -10.55
N GLU A 112 11.54 13.92 -9.70
CA GLU A 112 12.83 14.58 -9.47
C GLU A 112 13.72 13.81 -8.48
N LEU A 113 13.14 12.88 -7.71
CA LEU A 113 13.86 12.10 -6.71
C LEU A 113 14.23 10.73 -7.25
N SER A 114 15.46 10.29 -6.95
CA SER A 114 15.84 8.89 -7.10
C SER A 114 15.13 8.00 -6.08
N LEU A 115 15.14 6.70 -6.32
CA LEU A 115 14.61 5.71 -5.35
C LEU A 115 15.30 5.79 -3.99
N ALA A 116 16.60 6.11 -3.96
CA ALA A 116 17.34 6.22 -2.72
C ALA A 116 17.03 7.52 -1.97
N GLU A 117 16.88 8.64 -2.68
CA GLU A 117 16.45 9.91 -2.08
C GLU A 117 15.01 9.83 -1.55
N THR A 118 14.12 9.17 -2.30
CA THR A 118 12.75 8.86 -1.83
C THR A 118 12.83 8.05 -0.53
N ALA A 119 13.63 6.98 -0.50
CA ALA A 119 13.80 6.19 0.72
C ALA A 119 14.32 7.02 1.91
N CYS A 120 15.34 7.87 1.72
CA CYS A 120 15.83 8.79 2.76
C CYS A 120 14.75 9.72 3.29
N LYS A 121 13.92 10.27 2.39
CA LYS A 121 12.79 11.14 2.76
C LYS A 121 11.78 10.40 3.63
N GLU A 122 11.34 9.21 3.22
CA GLU A 122 10.38 8.39 3.97
C GLU A 122 10.91 7.99 5.35
N ILE A 123 12.19 7.61 5.44
CA ILE A 123 12.84 7.28 6.72
C ILE A 123 12.80 8.48 7.69
N LEU A 124 13.04 9.69 7.18
CA LEU A 124 13.00 10.89 7.99
C LEU A 124 11.56 11.21 8.43
N GLU A 125 10.59 11.09 7.52
CA GLU A 125 9.18 11.42 7.77
C GLU A 125 8.50 10.43 8.72
N GLU A 126 8.67 9.12 8.50
CA GLU A 126 7.96 8.09 9.28
C GLU A 126 8.73 7.66 10.54
N CYS A 127 10.06 7.67 10.50
CA CYS A 127 10.90 7.11 11.57
C CYS A 127 11.80 8.16 12.27
N GLY A 128 11.90 9.39 11.73
CA GLY A 128 12.69 10.46 12.33
C GLY A 128 14.21 10.32 12.19
N TYR A 129 14.71 9.36 11.40
CA TYR A 129 16.14 9.18 11.20
C TYR A 129 16.62 9.95 9.97
N ASN A 130 17.60 10.83 10.15
CA ASN A 130 18.28 11.49 9.03
C ASN A 130 19.44 10.62 8.53
N VAL A 131 19.23 9.89 7.43
CA VAL A 131 20.21 8.95 6.87
C VAL A 131 20.68 9.44 5.50
N PRO A 132 22.00 9.59 5.27
CA PRO A 132 22.52 9.94 3.95
C PRO A 132 22.39 8.77 2.96
N VAL A 133 22.16 9.07 1.69
CA VAL A 133 21.99 8.08 0.61
C VAL A 133 23.15 7.06 0.55
N ALA A 134 24.38 7.48 0.86
CA ALA A 134 25.55 6.60 0.87
C ALA A 134 25.45 5.43 1.87
N ASN A 135 24.60 5.55 2.90
CA ASN A 135 24.38 4.51 3.90
C ASN A 135 23.22 3.57 3.53
N LEU A 136 22.46 3.86 2.47
CA LEU A 136 21.43 2.97 1.96
C LEU A 136 22.06 1.83 1.17
N ARG A 137 21.76 0.59 1.54
CA ARG A 137 22.13 -0.60 0.78
C ARG A 137 20.91 -1.20 0.11
N LYS A 138 20.87 -1.22 -1.23
CA LYS A 138 19.85 -1.99 -1.95
C LYS A 138 19.94 -3.48 -1.59
N ILE A 139 18.85 -4.06 -1.10
CA ILE A 139 18.73 -5.49 -0.82
C ILE A 139 18.18 -6.22 -2.05
N SER A 140 17.02 -5.81 -2.54
CA SER A 140 16.33 -6.50 -3.65
C SER A 140 15.33 -5.60 -4.36
N SER A 141 14.83 -6.04 -5.52
CA SER A 141 13.65 -5.46 -6.14
C SER A 141 12.72 -6.57 -6.63
N TYR A 142 11.42 -6.44 -6.36
CA TYR A 142 10.42 -7.43 -6.75
C TYR A 142 9.21 -6.77 -7.39
N ARG A 143 8.41 -7.57 -8.11
CA ARG A 143 7.12 -7.12 -8.62
C ARG A 143 6.02 -7.52 -7.65
N SER A 144 5.20 -6.57 -7.21
CA SER A 144 4.01 -6.91 -6.42
C SER A 144 2.94 -7.56 -7.31
N ARG A 145 1.91 -8.18 -6.72
CA ARG A 145 0.79 -8.78 -7.47
C ARG A 145 0.03 -7.79 -8.38
N ILE A 146 0.20 -6.50 -8.11
CA ILE A 146 -0.25 -5.37 -8.93
C ILE A 146 1.00 -4.83 -9.62
N PHE A 147 0.93 -4.46 -10.92
CA PHE A 147 2.08 -4.08 -11.77
C PHE A 147 2.98 -2.96 -11.18
N LEU A 148 3.82 -3.31 -10.21
CA LEU A 148 4.64 -2.40 -9.40
C LEU A 148 6.01 -2.98 -9.21
N ARG A 149 7.05 -2.15 -9.29
CA ARG A 149 8.36 -2.48 -8.74
C ARG A 149 8.43 -1.99 -7.31
N ASN A 150 8.69 -2.89 -6.39
CA ASN A 150 9.09 -2.56 -5.04
C ASN A 150 10.61 -2.69 -4.93
N MET A 151 11.25 -1.69 -4.34
CA MET A 151 12.68 -1.71 -4.03
C MET A 151 12.89 -1.75 -2.53
N VAL A 152 13.66 -2.73 -2.05
CA VAL A 152 13.97 -2.86 -0.63
C VAL A 152 15.37 -2.33 -0.37
N TYR A 153 15.47 -1.35 0.52
CA TYR A 153 16.73 -0.85 1.07
C TYR A 153 16.96 -1.37 2.49
N GLY A 154 18.22 -1.56 2.85
CA GLY A 154 18.66 -1.90 4.19
C GLY A 154 19.63 -0.85 4.70
N ILE A 155 19.52 -0.54 6.00
CA ILE A 155 20.43 0.35 6.73
C ILE A 155 20.83 -0.36 8.01
N GLN A 156 22.10 -0.23 8.36
CA GLN A 156 22.67 -0.70 9.62
C GLN A 156 22.88 0.48 10.56
#